data_AF-A0A962I2K5-F1
#
_entry.id   AF-A0A962I2K5-F1
#
_cell.length_a   1.000
_cell.length_b   1.000
_cell.length_c   1.000
_cell.angle_alpha   90.00
_cell.angle_beta   90.00
_cell.angle_gamma   90.00
#
_symmetry.space_group_name_H-M   'P 1'
#
loop_
_entity.id
_entity.type
_entity.pdbx_description
1 polymer ?
#
loop_
_entity_poly.entity_id
_entity_poly.type
_entity_poly.pdbx_seq_one_letter_code
_entity_poly.pdbx_strand_id
1 'polypeptide(L)'
;MSRPLPPAITAYTATSATGHGTTALRRALRSRQSGLRRNDFGDGEPLDTWIGRVMDVEQTPLPASLAGWECRNNRLAWLALQADGFVDRALAARQTYGA
;
A
#
# COMPACT_ATOMS: atom_id res chain seq x y z
N MET A 1 11.45 -38.24 -3.10
CA MET A 1 10.54 -37.07 -3.00
C MET A 1 11.21 -35.89 -3.69
N SER A 2 10.54 -35.24 -4.64
CA SER A 2 11.07 -34.04 -5.31
C SER A 2 11.05 -32.83 -4.37
N ARG A 3 12.13 -32.05 -4.33
CA ARG A 3 12.19 -30.79 -3.57
C ARG A 3 11.12 -29.82 -4.11
N PRO A 4 10.28 -29.20 -3.26
CA PRO A 4 9.34 -28.19 -3.72
C PRO A 4 10.10 -27.03 -4.37
N LEU A 5 9.55 -26.50 -5.47
CA LEU A 5 10.09 -25.31 -6.10
C LEU A 5 10.02 -24.13 -5.12
N PRO A 6 11.00 -23.21 -5.14
CA PRO A 6 10.96 -22.04 -4.28
C PRO A 6 9.71 -21.18 -4.60
N PRO A 7 9.11 -20.54 -3.59
CA PRO A 7 7.95 -19.68 -3.81
C PRO A 7 8.31 -18.50 -4.71
N ALA A 8 7.43 -18.20 -5.67
CA ALA A 8 7.57 -17.07 -6.59
C ALA A 8 6.65 -15.92 -6.17
N ILE A 9 7.10 -14.68 -6.38
CA ILE A 9 6.24 -13.49 -6.24
C ILE A 9 5.46 -13.32 -7.56
N THR A 10 4.17 -13.64 -7.53
CA THR A 10 3.30 -13.60 -8.72
C THR A 10 2.47 -12.31 -8.83
N ALA A 11 2.30 -11.58 -7.73
CA ALA A 11 1.59 -10.31 -7.67
C ALA A 11 2.22 -9.42 -6.60
N TYR A 12 2.28 -8.11 -6.87
CA TYR A 12 2.73 -7.10 -5.93
C TYR A 12 2.13 -5.74 -6.26
N THR A 13 1.97 -4.93 -5.22
CA THR A 13 1.54 -3.54 -5.27
C THR A 13 2.39 -2.75 -4.27
N ALA A 14 2.44 -1.43 -4.42
CA ALA A 14 3.12 -0.56 -3.47
C ALA A 14 2.37 0.76 -3.33
N THR A 15 2.05 1.13 -2.10
CA THR A 15 1.44 2.41 -1.77
C THR A 15 2.40 3.22 -0.93
N SER A 16 2.80 4.39 -1.43
CA SER A 16 3.81 5.25 -0.80
C SER A 16 3.48 6.72 -1.01
N ALA A 17 4.32 7.61 -0.48
CA ALA A 17 4.20 9.05 -0.68
C ALA A 17 4.30 9.47 -2.16
N THR A 18 4.81 8.59 -3.04
CA THR A 18 4.90 8.84 -4.48
C THR A 18 3.64 8.43 -5.25
N GLY A 19 2.65 7.86 -4.57
CA GLY A 19 1.35 7.45 -5.11
C GLY A 19 1.02 5.99 -4.82
N HIS A 20 -0.07 5.53 -5.43
CA HIS A 20 -0.62 4.19 -5.24
C HIS A 20 -0.28 3.29 -6.43
N GLY A 21 0.09 2.05 -6.12
CA GLY A 21 0.40 1.02 -7.09
C GLY A 21 1.77 1.14 -7.77
N THR A 22 2.12 0.09 -8.49
CA THR A 22 3.44 -0.09 -9.13
C THR A 22 3.70 0.95 -10.21
N THR A 23 2.67 1.42 -10.91
CA THR A 23 2.84 2.45 -11.96
C THR A 23 3.32 3.77 -11.38
N ALA A 24 2.73 4.24 -10.28
CA ALA A 24 3.13 5.47 -9.61
C ALA A 24 4.55 5.35 -9.07
N LEU A 25 4.86 4.25 -8.38
CA LEU A 25 6.19 3.98 -7.84
C LEU A 25 7.25 3.94 -8.96
N ARG A 26 7.01 3.19 -10.04
CA ARG A 26 7.95 3.09 -11.17
C ARG A 26 8.19 4.45 -11.82
N ARG A 27 7.14 5.26 -11.99
CA ARG A 27 7.27 6.62 -12.53
C ARG A 27 8.19 7.47 -11.64
N ALA A 28 7.92 7.51 -10.35
CA ALA A 28 8.71 8.32 -9.40
C ALA A 28 10.16 7.87 -9.33
N LEU A 29 10.43 6.56 -9.32
CA LEU A 29 11.79 6.03 -9.37
C LEU A 29 12.53 6.42 -10.65
N ARG A 30 11.86 6.30 -11.82
CA ARG A 30 12.45 6.67 -13.11
C ARG A 30 12.73 8.16 -13.24
N SER A 31 11.82 9.00 -12.76
CA SER A 31 11.97 10.46 -12.77
C SER A 31 12.79 11.00 -11.61
N ARG A 32 13.25 10.14 -10.68
CA ARG A 32 13.91 10.52 -9.42
C ARG A 32 13.10 11.54 -8.61
N GLN A 33 11.78 11.41 -8.64
CA GLN A 33 10.88 12.31 -7.95
C GLN A 33 10.65 11.82 -6.51
N SER A 34 11.00 12.68 -5.55
CA SER A 34 10.69 12.44 -4.14
C SER A 34 9.19 12.60 -3.87
N GLY A 35 8.65 11.76 -2.99
CA GLY A 35 7.31 11.94 -2.42
C GLY A 35 7.32 12.70 -1.09
N LEU A 36 8.48 13.17 -0.63
CA LEU A 36 8.57 13.89 0.64
C LEU A 36 7.92 15.27 0.54
N ARG A 37 7.21 15.65 1.60
CA ARG A 37 6.65 16.99 1.79
C ARG A 37 6.96 17.50 3.19
N ARG A 38 6.77 18.80 3.43
CA ARG A 38 6.86 19.36 4.78
C ARG A 38 5.87 18.66 5.71
N ASN A 39 6.32 18.38 6.93
CA ASN A 39 5.51 17.70 7.93
C ASN A 39 4.23 18.49 8.23
N ASP A 40 3.09 17.85 7.95
CA ASP A 40 1.75 18.33 8.23
C ASP A 40 0.96 17.29 9.05
N PHE A 41 1.68 16.42 9.77
CA PHE A 41 1.11 15.30 10.53
C PHE A 41 1.28 15.51 12.04
N GLY A 42 0.20 15.24 12.77
CA GLY A 42 0.11 15.39 14.22
C GLY A 42 -0.87 16.49 14.64
N ASP A 43 -1.21 16.50 15.93
CA ASP A 43 -1.98 17.57 16.56
C ASP A 43 -1.00 18.60 17.16
N GLY A 44 -1.19 19.89 16.89
CA GLY A 44 -0.33 20.97 17.38
C GLY A 44 0.75 21.42 16.39
N GLU A 45 1.86 21.97 16.90
CA GLU A 45 2.97 22.45 16.06
C GLU A 45 3.76 21.26 15.49
N PRO A 46 3.77 21.05 14.16
CA PRO A 46 4.49 19.94 13.56
C PRO A 46 6.00 20.15 13.66
N LEU A 47 6.74 19.08 13.93
CA LEU A 47 8.20 19.09 13.85
C LEU A 47 8.64 19.61 12.48
N ASP A 48 9.60 20.55 12.43
CA ASP A 48 10.17 21.07 11.19
C ASP A 48 11.04 20.00 10.50
N THR A 49 10.36 19.11 9.80
CA THR A 49 10.97 17.98 9.09
C THR A 49 10.20 17.67 7.80
N TRP A 50 10.70 16.70 7.05
CA TRP A 50 10.09 16.17 5.84
C TRP A 50 9.52 14.78 6.12
N ILE A 51 8.31 14.51 5.61
CA ILE A 51 7.64 13.22 5.76
C ILE A 51 7.21 12.64 4.42
N GLY A 52 7.19 11.32 4.33
CA GLY A 52 6.58 10.57 3.23
C GLY A 52 5.12 10.28 3.53
N ARG A 53 4.25 11.30 3.43
CA ARG A 53 2.82 11.11 3.68
C ARG A 53 2.11 10.57 2.43
N VAL A 54 1.50 9.41 2.58
CA VAL A 54 0.63 8.81 1.55
C VAL A 54 -0.67 9.63 1.47
N MET A 55 -1.05 10.02 0.26
CA MET A 55 -2.32 10.70 -0.04
C MET A 55 -3.50 9.73 0.10
N ASP A 56 -4.68 10.29 0.37
CA ASP A 56 -5.99 9.61 0.38
C ASP A 56 -6.24 8.60 1.52
N VAL A 57 -5.25 8.34 2.38
CA VAL A 57 -5.39 7.42 3.52
C VAL A 57 -6.49 7.89 4.47
N GLU A 58 -6.54 9.18 4.78
CA GLU A 58 -7.53 9.77 5.68
C GLU A 58 -8.94 9.78 5.07
N GLN A 59 -9.07 9.81 3.74
CA GLN A 59 -10.33 9.81 2.99
C GLN A 59 -10.83 8.39 2.65
N THR A 60 -10.04 7.36 2.96
CA THR A 60 -10.34 5.96 2.64
C THR A 60 -10.64 5.19 3.92
N PRO A 61 -11.84 5.32 4.51
CA PRO A 61 -12.20 4.56 5.70
C PRO A 61 -12.27 3.06 5.39
N LEU A 62 -12.10 2.25 6.44
CA LEU A 62 -12.34 0.82 6.30
C LEU A 62 -13.83 0.53 6.08
N PRO A 63 -14.19 -0.57 5.39
CA PRO A 63 -15.56 -1.07 5.35
C PRO A 63 -16.13 -1.28 6.75
N ALA A 64 -17.45 -1.15 6.90
CA ALA A 64 -18.12 -1.26 8.21
C ALA A 64 -17.80 -2.58 8.95
N SER A 65 -17.65 -3.69 8.22
CA SER A 65 -17.27 -4.99 8.77
C SER A 65 -15.87 -5.02 9.41
N LEU A 66 -15.02 -4.04 9.10
CA LEU A 66 -13.66 -3.89 9.60
C LEU A 66 -13.51 -2.67 10.52
N ALA A 67 -14.62 -2.02 10.93
CA ALA A 67 -14.59 -0.80 11.74
C ALA A 67 -13.83 -0.96 13.08
N GLY A 68 -13.81 -2.15 13.66
CA GLY A 68 -13.04 -2.44 14.88
C GLY A 68 -11.52 -2.32 14.70
N TRP A 69 -11.04 -2.27 13.46
CA TRP A 69 -9.64 -2.11 13.09
C TRP A 69 -9.33 -0.71 12.57
N GLU A 70 -10.23 0.25 12.75
CA GLU A 70 -10.09 1.58 12.17
C GLU A 70 -8.89 2.32 12.75
N CYS A 71 -7.85 2.48 11.94
CA CYS A 71 -6.68 3.27 12.23
C CYS A 71 -5.98 3.62 10.91
N ARG A 72 -5.14 4.67 10.94
CA ARG A 72 -4.43 5.14 9.74
C ARG A 72 -3.59 4.05 9.06
N ASN A 73 -2.97 3.18 9.86
CA ASN A 73 -2.15 2.09 9.32
C ASN A 73 -3.00 1.05 8.56
N ASN A 74 -4.19 0.73 9.09
CA ASN A 74 -5.08 -0.24 8.44
C ASN A 74 -5.78 0.38 7.22
N ARG A 75 -6.11 1.68 7.24
CA ARG A 75 -6.55 2.41 6.04
C ARG A 75 -5.49 2.39 4.95
N LEU A 76 -4.23 2.58 5.31
CA LEU A 76 -3.11 2.48 4.35
C LEU A 76 -3.01 1.09 3.74
N ALA A 77 -3.13 0.04 4.57
CA ALA A 77 -3.13 -1.34 4.08
C ALA A 77 -4.32 -1.60 3.16
N TRP A 78 -5.51 -1.14 3.54
CA TRP A 78 -6.72 -1.25 2.72
C TRP A 78 -6.56 -0.54 1.37
N LEU A 79 -6.11 0.71 1.38
CA LEU A 79 -5.80 1.47 0.17
C LEU A 79 -4.80 0.73 -0.75
N ALA A 80 -3.79 0.07 -0.17
CA ALA A 80 -2.82 -0.72 -0.92
C ALA A 80 -3.44 -1.98 -1.54
N LEU A 81 -4.30 -2.70 -0.82
CA LEU A 81 -4.99 -3.90 -1.31
C LEU A 81 -5.87 -3.61 -2.54
N GLN A 82 -6.44 -2.41 -2.63
CA GLN A 82 -7.29 -2.01 -3.77
C GLN A 82 -6.49 -1.65 -5.05
N ALA A 83 -5.16 -1.56 -4.99
CA ALA A 83 -4.32 -1.19 -6.13
C ALA A 83 -3.85 -2.40 -6.96
N ASP A 84 -3.56 -2.15 -8.25
CA ASP A 84 -2.97 -3.12 -9.20
C ASP A 84 -3.74 -4.46 -9.37
N GLY A 85 -5.02 -4.50 -8.99
CA GLY A 85 -5.82 -5.73 -8.97
C GLY A 85 -5.28 -6.79 -8.00
N PHE A 86 -4.61 -6.34 -6.92
CA PHE A 86 -3.89 -7.23 -6.02
C PHE A 86 -4.79 -8.28 -5.36
N VAL A 87 -5.96 -7.88 -4.86
CA VAL A 87 -6.94 -8.80 -4.24
C VAL A 87 -7.37 -9.89 -5.23
N ASP A 88 -7.71 -9.54 -6.47
CA ASP A 88 -8.12 -10.51 -7.48
C ASP A 88 -7.01 -11.50 -7.80
N ARG A 89 -5.76 -11.01 -7.91
CA ARG A 89 -4.59 -11.86 -8.13
C ARG A 89 -4.30 -12.78 -6.94
N ALA A 90 -4.46 -12.31 -5.72
CA ALA A 90 -4.32 -13.12 -4.52
C ALA A 90 -5.39 -14.24 -4.46
N LEU A 91 -6.63 -13.91 -4.80
CA LEU A 91 -7.73 -14.88 -4.87
C LEU A 91 -7.49 -15.93 -5.96
N ALA A 92 -7.01 -15.53 -7.15
CA ALA A 92 -6.65 -16.46 -8.22
C ALA A 92 -5.47 -17.38 -7.83
N ALA A 93 -4.46 -16.85 -7.13
CA ALA A 93 -3.37 -17.66 -6.60
C ALA A 93 -3.88 -18.71 -5.59
N ARG A 94 -4.78 -18.33 -4.68
CA ARG A 94 -5.41 -19.25 -3.74
C ARG A 94 -6.19 -20.36 -4.44
N GLN A 95 -6.89 -20.06 -5.53
CA GLN A 95 -7.59 -21.09 -6.33
C GLN A 95 -6.61 -22.08 -7.00
N THR A 96 -5.43 -21.60 -7.39
CA THR A 96 -4.43 -22.42 -8.09
C THR A 96 -3.61 -23.28 -7.13
N TYR A 97 -3.24 -22.72 -5.97
CA TYR A 97 -2.24 -23.31 -5.06
C TYR A 97 -2.80 -23.77 -3.70
N GLY A 98 -4.05 -23.46 -3.37
CA GLY A 98 -4.66 -23.79 -2.08
C GLY A 98 -4.45 -22.71 -1.00
N ALA A 99 -4.88 -23.02 0.23
CA ALA A 99 -4.81 -22.18 1.42
C ALA A 99 -4.07 -22.88 2.56
#